data_AF-A0A7C2IPE6-F1
#
_entry.id   AF-A0A7C2IPE6-F1
#
_cell.length_a   1.000
_cell.length_b   1.000
_cell.length_c   1.000
_cell.angle_alpha   90.00
_cell.angle_beta   90.00
_cell.angle_gamma   90.00
#
_symmetry.space_group_name_H-M   'P 1'
#
loop_
_entity.id
_entity.type
_entity.pdbx_description
1 polymer ?
#
loop_
_entity_poly.entity_id
_entity_poly.type
_entity_poly.pdbx_seq_one_letter_code
_entity_poly.pdbx_strand_id
1 'polypeptide(L)'
;MAGLARGRPRARGTRCRRPVALLPRAPGPMGTDLRSPPHCLRAAGELLCARQRCPADLARGRSRTPGSRPEPGLDRNHRRPAGGGASGRHRAATRRAGDHRGDGPMRGSFAAAMRKRGWRFVLGTAAVLVIAGVIQWTNVKPAETQNLMLFAYEADRDPGLDPGSPVWERAQPVQVPLSGQAATYAAGGGSVPVVSVRAVHYRGTLYVRLEWDDATADTSSYRPEDFADAAAIEFPAQAATTIPSFCMGQPGAAVNIWHWRADSEQQLALPTEQYPNAVVDLYPRTDDLFFTARAAGNPYALNTSPVQNLVAQAFGTLTPAAEQTVRGHGVHTAGKWQVVFARPFAAADPELATFGPGTKTDVAFAVWDGSKDERDGMKSVSQFITLSISGAPLPGGGRLEWPWVVTAIALFLGLSVIGLALGWYGYRDARRAR
;
A
#
# COMPACT_ATOMS: atom_id res chain seq x y z
N MET A 1 -33.04 -64.78 41.47
CA MET A 1 -32.64 -66.16 41.82
C MET A 1 -31.58 -66.58 40.81
N ALA A 2 -30.38 -67.08 41.11
CA ALA A 2 -29.61 -67.31 42.32
C ALA A 2 -28.12 -67.30 41.89
N GLY A 3 -27.22 -66.84 42.75
CA GLY A 3 -25.77 -66.88 42.52
C GLY A 3 -25.08 -68.04 43.26
N LEU A 4 -23.81 -68.29 42.92
CA LEU A 4 -22.77 -69.02 43.67
C LEU A 4 -21.45 -68.73 42.92
N ALA A 5 -20.41 -68.03 43.40
CA ALA A 5 -19.68 -67.88 44.67
C ALA A 5 -18.51 -68.89 44.88
N ARG A 6 -17.27 -68.33 44.86
CA ARG A 6 -16.01 -68.71 45.59
C ARG A 6 -15.23 -69.95 45.08
N GLY A 7 -13.90 -70.04 45.12
CA GLY A 7 -12.84 -69.23 45.73
C GLY A 7 -11.41 -69.77 45.42
N ARG A 8 -10.38 -69.01 45.84
CA ARG A 8 -8.92 -69.03 45.56
C ARG A 8 -8.13 -70.32 45.89
N PRO A 9 -6.82 -70.35 45.52
CA PRO A 9 -5.79 -70.34 46.57
C PRO A 9 -4.66 -69.29 46.40
N ARG A 10 -3.77 -69.25 47.41
CA ARG A 10 -2.92 -68.13 47.90
C ARG A 10 -1.48 -68.07 47.35
N ALA A 11 -1.03 -66.82 47.18
CA ALA A 11 0.26 -66.14 47.47
C ALA A 11 1.60 -66.87 47.76
N ARG A 12 2.69 -66.33 47.15
CA ARG A 12 4.03 -65.89 47.65
C ARG A 12 4.93 -65.69 46.41
N GLY A 13 5.76 -64.67 46.16
CA GLY A 13 6.27 -63.53 46.91
C GLY A 13 7.80 -63.47 46.78
N THR A 14 8.37 -62.68 45.85
CA THR A 14 9.75 -62.14 45.93
C THR A 14 10.00 -61.01 44.91
N ARG A 15 10.59 -59.91 45.40
CA ARG A 15 11.01 -58.69 44.67
C ARG A 15 12.40 -58.87 44.06
N CYS A 16 12.73 -58.17 42.97
CA CYS A 16 14.05 -57.55 42.78
C CYS A 16 14.06 -56.44 41.70
N ARG A 17 15.07 -55.56 41.80
CA ARG A 17 15.15 -54.13 41.42
C ARG A 17 15.57 -53.84 39.97
N ARG A 18 15.30 -52.58 39.53
CA ARG A 18 15.87 -51.85 38.37
C ARG A 18 17.41 -51.88 38.33
N PRO A 19 18.04 -51.73 37.15
CA PRO A 19 19.35 -51.11 37.01
C PRO A 19 19.29 -49.70 36.39
N VAL A 20 20.18 -48.84 36.89
CA VAL A 20 20.52 -47.48 36.44
C VAL A 20 21.84 -47.54 35.63
N ALA A 21 22.03 -46.53 34.77
CA ALA A 21 23.01 -46.30 33.72
C ALA A 21 24.52 -46.50 34.00
N LEU A 22 25.28 -46.67 32.92
CA LEU A 22 26.74 -46.48 32.83
C LEU A 22 27.12 -45.76 31.52
N LEU A 23 27.77 -44.60 31.65
CA LEU A 23 28.43 -43.79 30.62
C LEU A 23 29.77 -44.40 30.18
N PRO A 24 30.25 -44.20 28.93
CA PRO A 24 31.66 -44.32 28.59
C PRO A 24 32.41 -42.98 28.71
N ARG A 25 33.62 -43.08 29.28
CA ARG A 25 34.62 -42.03 29.51
C ARG A 25 35.40 -41.69 28.22
N ALA A 26 35.82 -40.43 28.09
CA ALA A 26 36.72 -39.91 27.06
C ALA A 26 38.18 -40.38 27.23
N PRO A 27 38.99 -40.42 26.14
CA PRO A 27 40.45 -40.43 26.22
C PRO A 27 41.05 -39.04 25.90
N GLY A 28 42.06 -38.64 26.68
CA GLY A 28 42.95 -37.49 26.46
C GLY A 28 44.26 -37.85 25.72
N PRO A 29 45.20 -36.91 25.53
CA PRO A 29 45.87 -36.71 24.24
C PRO A 29 47.35 -37.15 24.15
N MET A 30 47.79 -37.49 22.92
CA MET A 30 49.15 -37.49 22.36
C MET A 30 48.95 -37.36 20.83
N GLY A 31 49.65 -36.60 19.98
CA GLY A 31 50.98 -36.03 19.98
C GLY A 31 51.60 -36.31 18.60
N THR A 32 51.75 -35.25 17.77
CA THR A 32 52.65 -35.07 16.62
C THR A 32 52.55 -35.92 15.32
N ASP A 33 52.24 -35.18 14.24
CA ASP A 33 52.95 -35.09 12.95
C ASP A 33 52.57 -35.91 11.69
N LEU A 34 52.61 -35.15 10.57
CA LEU A 34 52.92 -35.52 9.18
C LEU A 34 51.83 -36.13 8.26
N ARG A 35 51.17 -35.26 7.47
CA ARG A 35 51.24 -35.13 5.97
C ARG A 35 49.91 -34.73 5.29
N SER A 36 49.93 -33.60 4.59
CA SER A 36 48.99 -33.12 3.55
C SER A 36 49.30 -33.76 2.16
N PRO A 37 48.68 -33.39 1.01
CA PRO A 37 47.28 -33.05 0.58
C PRO A 37 46.92 -33.87 -0.73
N PRO A 38 46.16 -33.42 -1.80
CA PRO A 38 45.19 -32.31 -2.02
C PRO A 38 43.87 -32.69 -2.78
N HIS A 39 42.88 -31.77 -2.81
CA HIS A 39 42.35 -31.10 -4.03
C HIS A 39 40.95 -30.47 -3.81
N CYS A 40 40.91 -29.14 -3.73
CA CYS A 40 39.75 -28.31 -4.05
C CYS A 40 39.81 -27.94 -5.54
N LEU A 41 38.70 -28.06 -6.27
CA LEU A 41 38.57 -27.60 -7.63
C LEU A 41 37.53 -26.47 -7.69
N ARG A 42 38.04 -25.27 -7.99
CA ARG A 42 37.30 -24.12 -8.53
C ARG A 42 36.64 -24.52 -9.85
N ALA A 43 35.40 -24.11 -10.07
CA ALA A 43 34.88 -23.86 -11.42
C ALA A 43 34.31 -22.44 -11.46
N ALA A 44 34.94 -21.61 -12.29
CA ALA A 44 34.48 -20.30 -12.68
C ALA A 44 33.34 -20.43 -13.69
N GLY A 45 32.27 -19.66 -13.51
CA GLY A 45 31.23 -19.45 -14.50
C GLY A 45 30.91 -17.96 -14.58
N GLU A 46 31.41 -17.32 -15.64
CA GLU A 46 31.06 -15.95 -15.99
C GLU A 46 29.54 -15.86 -16.26
N LEU A 47 28.82 -15.07 -15.47
CA LEU A 47 27.44 -14.71 -15.75
C LEU A 47 27.44 -13.38 -16.50
N LEU A 48 27.07 -13.46 -17.78
CA LEU A 48 26.80 -12.30 -18.62
C LEU A 48 25.78 -11.38 -17.94
N CYS A 49 26.21 -10.14 -17.77
CA CYS A 49 25.45 -9.04 -17.21
C CYS A 49 24.36 -8.60 -18.20
N ALA A 50 23.14 -9.12 -18.07
CA ALA A 50 21.97 -8.56 -18.76
C ALA A 50 21.36 -7.45 -17.90
N ARG A 51 21.79 -6.19 -18.13
CA ARG A 51 21.08 -5.00 -17.62
C ARG A 51 19.71 -4.91 -18.29
N GLN A 52 18.65 -5.38 -17.64
CA GLN A 52 17.28 -5.06 -18.03
C GLN A 52 16.87 -3.72 -17.40
N ARG A 53 16.88 -2.66 -18.22
CA ARG A 53 16.20 -1.40 -17.94
C ARG A 53 14.75 -1.54 -18.38
N CYS A 54 13.80 -1.21 -17.51
CA CYS A 54 12.42 -0.91 -17.91
C CYS A 54 12.42 0.43 -18.68
N PRO A 55 11.91 0.49 -19.92
CA PRO A 55 11.79 1.76 -20.62
C PRO A 55 10.48 2.46 -20.24
N ALA A 56 10.61 3.68 -19.72
CA ALA A 56 9.57 4.70 -19.75
C ALA A 56 9.51 5.33 -21.15
N ASP A 57 8.29 5.62 -21.60
CA ASP A 57 7.88 6.51 -22.70
C ASP A 57 8.68 6.51 -24.00
N LEU A 58 8.07 5.96 -25.06
CA LEU A 58 8.27 6.44 -26.42
C LEU A 58 6.99 6.28 -27.26
N ALA A 59 6.15 7.31 -27.22
CA ALA A 59 5.20 7.59 -28.27
C ALA A 59 5.95 8.06 -29.53
N ARG A 60 5.84 7.31 -30.63
CA ARG A 60 5.70 7.81 -32.02
C ARG A 60 5.74 6.65 -33.03
N GLY A 61 4.59 6.39 -33.63
CA GLY A 61 4.38 6.53 -35.07
C GLY A 61 5.07 5.57 -36.06
N ARG A 62 4.19 4.82 -36.75
CA ARG A 62 4.21 4.43 -38.18
C ARG A 62 4.84 3.08 -38.56
N SER A 63 3.92 2.12 -38.76
CA SER A 63 3.64 1.40 -40.01
C SER A 63 4.66 1.49 -41.15
N ARG A 64 5.06 0.32 -41.70
CA ARG A 64 5.00 0.06 -43.15
C ARG A 64 5.22 -1.42 -43.51
N THR A 65 4.30 -1.90 -44.34
CA THR A 65 4.40 -3.04 -45.26
C THR A 65 5.43 -2.80 -46.37
N PRO A 66 5.96 -3.85 -47.04
CA PRO A 66 6.79 -3.70 -48.23
C PRO A 66 6.06 -4.11 -49.51
N GLY A 67 6.29 -3.39 -50.61
CA GLY A 67 5.87 -3.83 -51.94
C GLY A 67 6.12 -2.83 -53.07
N SER A 68 6.99 -3.23 -54.02
CA SER A 68 7.15 -2.80 -55.42
C SER A 68 7.77 -1.42 -55.79
N ARG A 69 9.08 -1.46 -56.12
CA ARG A 69 9.74 -1.24 -57.44
C ARG A 69 9.62 0.12 -58.22
N PRO A 70 10.61 0.46 -59.10
CA PRO A 70 11.37 1.72 -59.01
C PRO A 70 11.44 2.55 -60.33
N GLU A 71 12.37 3.54 -60.35
CA GLU A 71 13.00 4.27 -61.48
C GLU A 71 12.46 5.69 -61.80
N PRO A 72 13.24 6.59 -62.45
CA PRO A 72 14.45 7.25 -61.91
C PRO A 72 14.47 8.76 -62.27
N GLY A 73 15.49 9.53 -61.84
CA GLY A 73 15.84 10.76 -62.57
C GLY A 73 16.48 11.91 -61.79
N LEU A 74 17.78 12.06 -62.04
CA LEU A 74 18.47 13.33 -62.36
C LEU A 74 18.72 14.39 -61.28
N ASP A 75 19.99 14.40 -60.85
CA ASP A 75 20.98 15.45 -61.10
C ASP A 75 21.02 16.75 -60.27
N ARG A 76 22.13 16.84 -59.52
CA ARG A 76 23.12 17.93 -59.38
C ARG A 76 22.73 19.37 -58.97
N ASN A 77 23.47 19.76 -57.93
CA ASN A 77 24.27 21.00 -57.76
C ASN A 77 23.62 22.33 -57.34
N HIS A 78 24.02 22.76 -56.13
CA HIS A 78 24.85 23.95 -55.88
C HIS A 78 24.58 25.24 -56.67
N ARG A 79 24.05 26.28 -55.98
CA ARG A 79 24.70 27.57 -55.64
C ARG A 79 23.68 28.71 -55.50
N ARG A 80 23.68 29.30 -54.29
CA ARG A 80 23.67 30.73 -53.89
C ARG A 80 22.72 31.78 -54.54
N PRO A 81 22.46 32.89 -53.81
CA PRO A 81 21.23 33.69 -53.86
C PRO A 81 21.37 35.03 -54.59
N ALA A 82 20.25 35.73 -54.83
CA ALA A 82 20.13 37.19 -54.77
C ALA A 82 18.69 37.68 -55.02
N GLY A 83 18.35 38.81 -54.38
CA GLY A 83 17.34 39.77 -54.84
C GLY A 83 16.02 39.71 -54.05
N GLY A 84 15.54 40.76 -53.40
CA GLY A 84 15.99 42.15 -53.34
C GLY A 84 14.77 43.05 -53.09
N GLY A 85 14.94 44.07 -52.24
CA GLY A 85 14.24 45.37 -52.26
C GLY A 85 12.74 45.36 -51.96
N ALA A 86 12.11 46.39 -51.43
CA ALA A 86 12.47 47.74 -50.97
C ALA A 86 11.23 48.18 -50.14
N SER A 87 11.27 49.04 -49.13
CA SER A 87 11.49 50.50 -49.14
C SER A 87 10.74 50.97 -47.88
N GLY A 88 11.36 51.58 -46.86
CA GLY A 88 11.70 53.01 -46.81
C GLY A 88 10.51 53.82 -46.27
N ARG A 89 10.58 54.76 -45.30
CA ARG A 89 11.71 55.48 -44.68
C ARG A 89 11.25 56.14 -43.35
N HIS A 90 12.22 56.20 -42.45
CA HIS A 90 12.53 57.17 -41.39
C HIS A 90 11.77 58.51 -41.29
N ARG A 91 11.59 58.99 -40.05
CA ARG A 91 12.43 60.08 -39.48
C ARG A 91 12.24 60.24 -37.96
N ALA A 92 13.37 60.41 -37.28
CA ALA A 92 13.50 60.88 -35.91
C ALA A 92 13.93 62.36 -35.91
N ALA A 93 13.52 63.11 -34.88
CA ALA A 93 14.05 64.40 -34.37
C ALA A 93 12.89 65.09 -33.60
N THR A 94 13.01 65.88 -32.54
CA THR A 94 14.07 66.37 -31.64
C THR A 94 13.35 67.11 -30.51
N ARG A 95 14.02 67.29 -29.36
CA ARG A 95 13.59 68.10 -28.21
C ARG A 95 13.27 69.56 -28.56
N ARG A 96 12.32 70.17 -27.86
CA ARG A 96 12.41 71.57 -27.39
C ARG A 96 11.50 71.83 -26.19
N ALA A 97 12.05 72.53 -25.20
CA ALA A 97 11.36 73.11 -24.06
C ALA A 97 10.69 74.44 -24.46
N GLY A 98 9.61 74.80 -23.75
CA GLY A 98 8.93 76.08 -23.90
C GLY A 98 7.77 76.21 -22.91
N ASP A 99 7.98 77.06 -21.92
CA ASP A 99 7.08 77.55 -20.88
C ASP A 99 5.86 78.31 -21.44
N HIS A 100 4.69 78.22 -20.77
CA HIS A 100 3.71 79.32 -20.67
C HIS A 100 2.67 79.08 -19.55
N ARG A 101 2.54 80.10 -18.70
CA ARG A 101 1.51 80.34 -17.67
C ARG A 101 0.12 80.59 -18.27
N GLY A 102 -0.94 80.32 -17.50
CA GLY A 102 -2.29 80.90 -17.72
C GLY A 102 -3.46 80.21 -17.00
N ASP A 103 -3.81 80.74 -15.84
CA ASP A 103 -5.14 80.92 -15.19
C ASP A 103 -6.37 80.02 -15.47
N GLY A 104 -7.01 79.60 -14.37
CA GLY A 104 -8.47 79.75 -14.16
C GLY A 104 -9.40 78.58 -14.52
N PRO A 105 -10.57 78.43 -13.86
CA PRO A 105 -10.97 77.13 -13.30
C PRO A 105 -12.09 76.43 -14.07
N MET A 106 -11.98 75.11 -14.25
CA MET A 106 -13.13 74.25 -14.56
C MET A 106 -13.52 73.42 -13.34
N ARG A 107 -14.58 73.87 -12.68
CA ARG A 107 -15.44 73.03 -11.84
C ARG A 107 -16.04 71.93 -12.70
N GLY A 108 -15.86 70.68 -12.30
CA GLY A 108 -16.69 69.58 -12.79
C GLY A 108 -15.94 68.25 -12.85
N SER A 109 -16.54 67.24 -12.21
CA SER A 109 -16.39 65.83 -12.61
C SER A 109 -15.18 65.05 -12.09
N PHE A 110 -14.94 65.02 -10.77
CA PHE A 110 -14.18 63.92 -10.15
C PHE A 110 -14.98 63.05 -9.18
N ALA A 111 -16.16 63.49 -8.71
CA ALA A 111 -16.93 62.77 -7.70
C ALA A 111 -17.82 61.62 -8.24
N ALA A 112 -17.97 61.47 -9.57
CA ALA A 112 -18.86 60.46 -10.15
C ALA A 112 -18.18 59.13 -10.51
N ALA A 113 -16.85 59.06 -10.52
CA ALA A 113 -16.10 57.88 -10.97
C ALA A 113 -15.78 56.85 -9.85
N MET A 114 -15.79 57.25 -8.57
CA MET A 114 -15.43 56.33 -7.47
C MET A 114 -16.59 55.50 -6.91
N ARG A 115 -17.85 55.84 -7.20
CA ARG A 115 -19.01 55.12 -6.60
C ARG A 115 -19.37 53.79 -7.29
N LYS A 116 -18.80 53.51 -8.47
CA LYS A 116 -19.03 52.24 -9.23
C LYS A 116 -17.95 51.18 -9.03
N ARG A 117 -16.88 51.46 -8.27
CA ARG A 117 -15.72 50.56 -8.11
C ARG A 117 -15.81 49.65 -6.88
N GLY A 118 -16.41 50.12 -5.78
CA GLY A 118 -16.55 49.34 -4.55
C GLY A 118 -17.47 48.12 -4.69
N TRP A 119 -18.57 48.25 -5.44
CA TRP A 119 -19.53 47.15 -5.59
C TRP A 119 -18.98 45.97 -6.39
N ARG A 120 -18.07 46.22 -7.34
CA ARG A 120 -17.38 45.18 -8.11
C ARG A 120 -16.40 44.36 -7.26
N PHE A 121 -15.76 45.00 -6.28
CA PHE A 121 -14.92 44.30 -5.30
C PHE A 121 -15.75 43.41 -4.36
N VAL A 122 -16.90 43.91 -3.89
CA VAL A 122 -17.82 43.15 -3.03
C VAL A 122 -18.45 41.97 -3.78
N LEU A 123 -18.86 42.16 -5.04
CA LEU A 123 -19.37 41.08 -5.89
C LEU A 123 -18.29 40.04 -6.21
N GLY A 124 -17.05 40.47 -6.45
CA GLY A 124 -15.93 39.56 -6.68
C GLY A 124 -15.59 38.71 -5.45
N THR A 125 -15.57 39.31 -4.26
CA THR A 125 -15.34 38.57 -3.00
C THR A 125 -16.50 37.64 -2.67
N ALA A 126 -17.75 38.08 -2.86
CA ALA A 126 -18.92 37.22 -2.69
C ALA A 126 -18.90 36.02 -3.65
N ALA A 127 -18.53 36.22 -4.92
CA ALA A 127 -18.40 35.14 -5.90
C ALA A 127 -17.31 34.12 -5.50
N VAL A 128 -16.15 34.59 -5.03
CA VAL A 128 -15.07 33.69 -4.56
C VAL A 128 -15.51 32.89 -3.34
N LEU A 129 -16.23 33.50 -2.38
CA LEU A 129 -16.74 32.81 -1.20
C LEU A 129 -17.84 31.80 -1.55
N VAL A 130 -18.70 32.09 -2.54
CA VAL A 130 -19.69 31.13 -3.05
C VAL A 130 -18.99 29.97 -3.75
N ILE A 131 -17.98 30.22 -4.57
CA ILE A 131 -17.20 29.16 -5.22
C ILE A 131 -16.48 28.29 -4.19
N ALA A 132 -15.85 28.90 -3.18
CA ALA A 132 -15.21 28.16 -2.08
C ALA A 132 -16.23 27.33 -1.27
N GLY A 133 -17.41 27.89 -0.98
CA GLY A 133 -18.50 27.19 -0.30
C GLY A 133 -19.06 26.04 -1.13
N VAL A 134 -19.17 26.19 -2.45
CA VAL A 134 -19.57 25.12 -3.37
C VAL A 134 -18.51 24.02 -3.44
N ILE A 135 -17.21 24.36 -3.47
CA ILE A 135 -16.12 23.36 -3.44
C ILE A 135 -16.15 22.58 -2.12
N GLN A 136 -16.36 23.25 -0.98
CA GLN A 136 -16.50 22.59 0.32
C GLN A 136 -17.76 21.72 0.40
N TRP A 137 -18.88 22.16 -0.19
CA TRP A 137 -20.14 21.41 -0.16
C TRP A 137 -20.12 20.20 -1.10
N THR A 138 -19.45 20.31 -2.24
CA THR A 138 -19.37 19.23 -3.25
C THR A 138 -18.25 18.23 -2.97
N ASN A 139 -17.47 18.42 -1.90
CA ASN A 139 -16.37 17.53 -1.50
C ASN A 139 -15.33 17.31 -2.64
N VAL A 140 -15.21 18.29 -3.54
CA VAL A 140 -14.28 18.24 -4.68
C VAL A 140 -12.88 18.47 -4.14
N LYS A 141 -12.15 17.39 -3.90
CA LYS A 141 -10.72 17.43 -3.58
C LYS A 141 -9.97 17.91 -4.83
N PRO A 142 -9.30 19.08 -4.81
CA PRO A 142 -8.36 19.44 -5.87
C PRO A 142 -7.36 18.29 -5.99
N ALA A 143 -7.12 17.81 -7.21
CA ALA A 143 -6.28 16.64 -7.47
C ALA A 143 -4.92 16.78 -6.73
N GLU A 144 -4.70 15.93 -5.72
CA GLU A 144 -3.40 15.78 -5.09
C GLU A 144 -2.49 14.98 -6.01
N THR A 145 -1.35 15.57 -6.35
CA THR A 145 -0.31 14.98 -7.17
C THR A 145 0.28 13.75 -6.47
N GLN A 146 0.07 12.59 -7.09
CA GLN A 146 0.73 11.27 -6.95
C GLN A 146 1.84 11.11 -5.88
N ASN A 147 1.49 11.16 -4.60
CA ASN A 147 2.24 10.52 -3.51
C ASN A 147 1.22 10.09 -2.45
N LEU A 148 0.58 8.94 -2.71
CA LEU A 148 -0.37 8.37 -1.75
C LEU A 148 0.41 8.07 -0.46
N MET A 149 -0.04 8.64 0.66
CA MET A 149 0.59 8.44 1.96
C MET A 149 -0.42 7.80 2.92
N LEU A 150 -0.05 6.64 3.43
CA LEU A 150 -0.77 5.94 4.49
C LEU A 150 -0.18 6.35 5.83
N PHE A 151 -0.99 6.92 6.72
CA PHE A 151 -0.57 7.27 8.06
C PHE A 151 -0.99 6.19 9.06
N ALA A 152 -0.02 5.66 9.81
CA ALA A 152 -0.29 4.88 11.01
C ALA A 152 -0.20 5.81 12.23
N TYR A 153 -1.35 6.25 12.76
CA TYR A 153 -1.39 7.06 13.98
C TYR A 153 -1.35 6.21 15.25
N GLU A 154 -0.95 6.81 16.37
CA GLU A 154 -0.91 6.11 17.66
C GLU A 154 -2.33 5.95 18.23
N ALA A 155 -2.80 4.72 18.38
CA ALA A 155 -4.09 4.44 18.97
C ALA A 155 -4.07 4.65 20.51
N ASP A 156 -5.20 5.10 21.07
CA ASP A 156 -5.40 5.26 22.52
C ASP A 156 -5.60 3.93 23.25
N ARG A 157 -5.93 2.87 22.50
CA ARG A 157 -6.21 1.51 23.00
C ARG A 157 -5.74 0.48 22.00
N ASP A 158 -5.54 -0.75 22.46
CA ASP A 158 -5.22 -1.87 21.59
C ASP A 158 -6.39 -2.11 20.62
N PRO A 159 -6.18 -2.00 19.29
CA PRO A 159 -7.22 -2.30 18.32
C PRO A 159 -7.55 -3.80 18.26
N GLY A 160 -6.64 -4.68 18.68
CA GLY A 160 -6.76 -6.12 18.50
C GLY A 160 -6.69 -6.54 17.03
N LEU A 161 -7.17 -7.75 16.74
CA LEU A 161 -7.28 -8.28 15.37
C LEU A 161 -8.69 -8.18 14.80
N ASP A 162 -9.65 -7.63 15.55
CA ASP A 162 -11.03 -7.47 15.09
C ASP A 162 -11.13 -6.31 14.08
N PRO A 163 -11.53 -6.57 12.82
CA PRO A 163 -11.73 -5.52 11.82
C PRO A 163 -12.88 -4.56 12.15
N GLY A 164 -13.81 -4.95 13.01
CA GLY A 164 -14.93 -4.15 13.50
C GLY A 164 -14.59 -3.26 14.71
N SER A 165 -13.35 -3.27 15.19
CA SER A 165 -12.92 -2.46 16.33
C SER A 165 -13.15 -0.95 16.10
N PRO A 166 -13.71 -0.20 17.09
CA PRO A 166 -14.00 1.24 16.96
C PRO A 166 -12.76 2.12 16.69
N VAL A 167 -11.54 1.60 16.88
CA VAL A 167 -10.32 2.30 16.50
C VAL A 167 -10.30 2.58 14.99
N TRP A 168 -10.79 1.64 14.18
CA TRP A 168 -10.75 1.73 12.73
C TRP A 168 -11.64 2.84 12.19
N GLU A 169 -12.77 3.14 12.84
CA GLU A 169 -13.69 4.21 12.43
C GLU A 169 -13.02 5.59 12.38
N ARG A 170 -12.02 5.83 13.25
CA ARG A 170 -11.27 7.09 13.33
C ARG A 170 -10.04 7.14 12.44
N ALA A 171 -9.47 5.99 12.08
CA ALA A 171 -8.33 5.92 11.17
C ALA A 171 -8.77 6.28 9.75
N GLN A 172 -8.05 7.17 9.06
CA GLN A 172 -8.44 7.60 7.71
C GLN A 172 -8.18 6.48 6.69
N PRO A 173 -9.18 6.10 5.86
CA PRO A 173 -8.97 5.14 4.79
C PRO A 173 -8.21 5.78 3.63
N VAL A 174 -7.25 5.03 3.10
CA VAL A 174 -6.56 5.34 1.85
C VAL A 174 -7.00 4.33 0.79
N GLN A 175 -7.59 4.81 -0.30
CA GLN A 175 -7.99 3.99 -1.43
C GLN A 175 -6.78 3.73 -2.32
N VAL A 176 -6.22 2.53 -2.26
CA VAL A 176 -5.05 2.14 -3.05
C VAL A 176 -5.52 1.46 -4.33
N PRO A 177 -5.23 2.01 -5.51
CA PRO A 177 -5.57 1.37 -6.78
C PRO A 177 -4.70 0.12 -6.98
N LEU A 178 -5.33 -0.95 -7.47
CA LEU A 178 -4.70 -2.20 -7.81
C LEU A 178 -4.79 -2.45 -9.31
N SER A 179 -3.86 -3.25 -9.83
CA SER A 179 -3.81 -3.67 -11.23
C SER A 179 -3.36 -5.12 -11.34
N GLY A 180 -3.73 -5.80 -12.41
CA GLY A 180 -3.24 -7.16 -12.66
C GLY A 180 -1.72 -7.18 -12.87
N GLN A 181 -1.06 -8.19 -12.34
CA GLN A 181 0.38 -8.34 -12.50
C GLN A 181 0.70 -8.91 -13.89
N ALA A 182 1.15 -8.05 -14.81
CA ALA A 182 1.37 -8.44 -16.21
C ALA A 182 2.81 -8.83 -16.58
N ALA A 183 3.78 -8.67 -15.67
CA ALA A 183 5.21 -8.73 -15.97
C ALA A 183 5.90 -10.09 -15.67
N THR A 184 5.15 -11.17 -15.49
CA THR A 184 5.69 -12.50 -15.13
C THR A 184 5.00 -13.64 -15.89
N TYR A 185 5.54 -14.86 -15.82
CA TYR A 185 4.97 -16.05 -16.47
C TYR A 185 3.58 -16.41 -15.93
N ALA A 186 3.35 -16.24 -14.62
CA ALA A 186 2.04 -16.37 -13.99
C ALA A 186 1.31 -15.01 -13.98
N ALA A 187 1.25 -14.34 -15.13
CA ALA A 187 0.59 -13.04 -15.26
C ALA A 187 -0.93 -13.15 -15.27
N GLY A 188 -1.60 -12.16 -14.69
CA GLY A 188 -3.05 -12.06 -14.66
C GLY A 188 -3.56 -11.41 -13.38
N GLY A 189 -4.82 -11.69 -13.06
CA GLY A 189 -5.55 -11.07 -11.97
C GLY A 189 -6.04 -9.66 -12.29
N GLY A 190 -6.17 -8.81 -11.27
CA GLY A 190 -6.72 -7.46 -11.43
C GLY A 190 -8.25 -7.43 -11.37
N SER A 191 -8.89 -8.50 -10.88
CA SER A 191 -10.33 -8.54 -10.62
C SER A 191 -10.77 -7.55 -9.54
N VAL A 192 -9.89 -7.27 -8.57
CA VAL A 192 -10.11 -6.32 -7.48
C VAL A 192 -9.40 -5.00 -7.84
N PRO A 193 -10.12 -3.92 -8.18
CA PRO A 193 -9.48 -2.70 -8.70
C PRO A 193 -8.95 -1.77 -7.61
N VAL A 194 -9.43 -1.89 -6.37
CA VAL A 194 -9.08 -0.99 -5.25
C VAL A 194 -9.11 -1.77 -3.95
N VAL A 195 -8.13 -1.50 -3.09
CA VAL A 195 -8.16 -1.90 -1.67
C VAL A 195 -8.17 -0.65 -0.79
N SER A 196 -9.09 -0.61 0.18
CA SER A 196 -9.15 0.40 1.23
C SER A 196 -8.21 0.00 2.37
N VAL A 197 -7.20 0.82 2.64
CA VAL A 197 -6.22 0.54 3.69
C VAL A 197 -6.32 1.55 4.83
N ARG A 198 -6.33 1.06 6.07
CA ARG A 198 -6.18 1.86 7.29
C ARG A 198 -4.99 1.31 8.07
N ALA A 199 -4.23 2.19 8.73
CA ALA A 199 -3.13 1.78 9.60
C ALA A 199 -3.17 2.55 10.92
N VAL A 200 -2.80 1.86 12.00
CA VAL A 200 -2.62 2.44 13.33
C VAL A 200 -1.46 1.73 14.01
N HIS A 201 -0.91 2.30 15.07
CA HIS A 201 0.01 1.56 15.94
C HIS A 201 -0.34 1.74 17.40
N TYR A 202 -0.01 0.75 18.22
CA TYR A 202 -0.26 0.77 19.65
C TYR A 202 0.93 0.11 20.35
N ARG A 203 1.54 0.81 21.31
CA ARG A 203 2.65 0.31 22.15
C ARG A 203 3.75 -0.43 21.36
N GLY A 204 4.15 0.13 20.22
CA GLY A 204 5.22 -0.46 19.39
C GLY A 204 4.77 -1.65 18.53
N THR A 205 3.48 -1.84 18.30
CA THR A 205 2.92 -2.82 17.36
C THR A 205 2.21 -2.08 16.22
N LEU A 206 2.55 -2.40 14.97
CA LEU A 206 1.86 -1.92 13.78
C LEU A 206 0.62 -2.77 13.52
N TYR A 207 -0.50 -2.11 13.22
CA TYR A 207 -1.73 -2.75 12.78
C TYR A 207 -2.13 -2.15 11.43
N VAL A 208 -2.47 -3.01 10.47
CA VAL A 208 -2.93 -2.59 9.14
C VAL A 208 -4.20 -3.35 8.80
N ARG A 209 -5.27 -2.62 8.47
CA ARG A 209 -6.56 -3.16 8.05
C ARG A 209 -6.72 -2.94 6.55
N LEU A 210 -6.90 -4.03 5.82
CA LEU A 210 -7.28 -4.05 4.41
C LEU A 210 -8.78 -4.31 4.31
N GLU A 211 -9.43 -3.69 3.34
CA GLU A 211 -10.82 -3.94 2.98
C GLU A 211 -10.99 -3.86 1.46
N TRP A 212 -11.63 -4.85 0.85
CA TRP A 212 -11.94 -4.86 -0.57
C TRP A 212 -13.32 -5.48 -0.83
N ASP A 213 -13.89 -5.14 -1.99
CA ASP A 213 -15.16 -5.70 -2.44
C ASP A 213 -14.93 -7.10 -3.00
N ASP A 214 -15.72 -8.06 -2.52
CA ASP A 214 -15.70 -9.44 -2.96
C ASP A 214 -17.07 -10.08 -2.70
N ALA A 215 -17.75 -10.47 -3.76
CA ALA A 215 -19.10 -11.05 -3.64
C ALA A 215 -19.08 -12.46 -3.06
N THR A 216 -17.95 -13.17 -3.19
CA THR A 216 -17.77 -14.53 -2.69
C THR A 216 -16.90 -14.53 -1.44
N ALA A 217 -16.97 -15.63 -0.71
CA ALA A 217 -16.11 -15.89 0.44
C ALA A 217 -15.48 -17.25 0.20
N ASP A 218 -14.37 -17.24 -0.54
CA ASP A 218 -13.66 -18.45 -0.95
C ASP A 218 -12.70 -18.86 0.17
N THR A 219 -13.26 -19.48 1.20
CA THR A 219 -12.55 -19.79 2.46
C THR A 219 -12.02 -21.23 2.54
N SER A 220 -11.99 -21.97 1.44
CA SER A 220 -11.52 -23.35 1.45
C SER A 220 -10.91 -23.77 0.12
N SER A 221 -9.93 -24.67 0.18
CA SER A 221 -9.28 -25.25 -0.99
C SER A 221 -9.39 -26.78 -0.98
N TYR A 222 -10.61 -27.31 -0.96
CA TYR A 222 -10.85 -28.76 -0.88
C TYR A 222 -10.64 -29.46 -2.23
N ARG A 223 -11.08 -28.83 -3.32
CA ARG A 223 -10.90 -29.33 -4.68
C ARG A 223 -9.64 -28.73 -5.30
N PRO A 224 -8.99 -29.41 -6.26
CA PRO A 224 -7.84 -28.87 -6.98
C PRO A 224 -8.10 -27.53 -7.69
N GLU A 225 -9.35 -27.28 -8.06
CA GLU A 225 -9.84 -26.04 -8.68
C GLU A 225 -10.28 -24.96 -7.68
N ASP A 226 -10.30 -25.25 -6.37
CA ASP A 226 -10.71 -24.29 -5.35
C ASP A 226 -9.52 -23.38 -4.96
N PHE A 227 -9.61 -22.10 -5.30
CA PHE A 227 -8.65 -21.10 -4.88
C PHE A 227 -9.25 -20.27 -3.74
N ALA A 228 -8.42 -19.97 -2.73
CA ALA A 228 -8.86 -19.21 -1.57
C ALA A 228 -8.59 -17.73 -1.74
N ASP A 229 -9.47 -16.90 -1.18
CA ASP A 229 -9.23 -15.47 -1.08
C ASP A 229 -7.99 -15.20 -0.23
N ALA A 230 -7.23 -14.19 -0.63
CA ALA A 230 -5.98 -13.85 0.04
C ALA A 230 -5.68 -12.37 -0.04
N ALA A 231 -4.86 -11.91 0.90
CA ALA A 231 -4.36 -10.55 0.92
C ALA A 231 -2.92 -10.53 1.42
N ALA A 232 -2.12 -9.62 0.87
CA ALA A 232 -0.74 -9.45 1.29
C ALA A 232 -0.33 -7.99 1.43
N ILE A 233 0.62 -7.76 2.33
CA ILE A 233 1.31 -6.49 2.53
C ILE A 233 2.80 -6.73 2.31
N GLU A 234 3.43 -5.93 1.47
CA GLU A 234 4.84 -6.01 1.14
C GLU A 234 5.58 -4.75 1.61
N PHE A 235 6.73 -4.95 2.25
CA PHE A 235 7.62 -3.91 2.74
C PHE A 235 9.05 -4.17 2.27
N PRO A 236 9.88 -3.14 2.04
CA PRO A 236 11.32 -3.33 1.93
C PRO A 236 11.91 -3.96 3.20
N ALA A 237 12.83 -4.91 3.03
CA ALA A 237 13.63 -5.44 4.13
C ALA A 237 14.60 -4.39 4.68
N GLN A 238 15.02 -4.52 5.94
CA GLN A 238 16.03 -3.63 6.52
C GLN A 238 17.36 -3.67 5.75
N ALA A 239 17.75 -4.86 5.28
CA ALA A 239 18.97 -5.05 4.49
C ALA A 239 18.89 -4.50 3.05
N ALA A 240 17.71 -4.04 2.60
CA ALA A 240 17.56 -3.52 1.24
C ALA A 240 18.38 -2.24 1.04
N THR A 241 19.23 -2.25 0.01
CA THR A 241 20.14 -1.12 -0.29
C THR A 241 19.59 -0.14 -1.32
N THR A 242 18.48 -0.49 -1.96
CA THR A 242 17.76 0.32 -2.95
C THR A 242 16.26 0.12 -2.78
N ILE A 243 15.43 0.97 -3.40
CA ILE A 243 13.97 0.76 -3.42
C ILE A 243 13.73 -0.56 -4.17
N PRO A 244 13.13 -1.57 -3.50
CA PRO A 244 12.82 -2.83 -4.15
C PRO A 244 11.76 -2.64 -5.23
N SER A 245 11.70 -3.58 -6.15
CA SER A 245 10.59 -3.77 -7.05
C SER A 245 9.37 -4.19 -6.23
N PHE A 246 8.22 -3.57 -6.48
CA PHE A 246 6.94 -3.98 -5.86
C PHE A 246 6.48 -5.38 -6.32
N CYS A 247 7.20 -5.93 -7.29
CA CYS A 247 7.08 -7.29 -7.77
C CYS A 247 8.01 -8.23 -6.99
N MET A 248 7.93 -8.22 -5.65
CA MET A 248 8.67 -9.13 -4.76
C MET A 248 10.19 -8.92 -4.72
N GLY A 249 10.64 -7.67 -4.88
CA GLY A 249 12.04 -7.27 -4.76
C GLY A 249 12.94 -7.70 -5.92
N GLN A 250 14.24 -7.59 -5.68
CA GLN A 250 15.32 -8.01 -6.58
C GLN A 250 16.58 -8.38 -5.77
N PRO A 251 17.59 -9.05 -6.37
CA PRO A 251 18.83 -9.36 -5.66
C PRO A 251 19.46 -8.10 -5.05
N GLY A 252 19.74 -8.13 -3.75
CA GLY A 252 20.28 -6.98 -2.98
C GLY A 252 19.24 -5.95 -2.50
N ALA A 253 17.95 -6.15 -2.82
CA ALA A 253 16.82 -5.40 -2.33
C ALA A 253 15.65 -6.35 -2.05
N ALA A 254 15.78 -7.07 -0.94
CA ALA A 254 14.77 -7.99 -0.46
C ALA A 254 13.51 -7.26 0.03
N VAL A 255 12.41 -8.00 0.07
CA VAL A 255 11.14 -7.55 0.64
C VAL A 255 10.66 -8.55 1.69
N ASN A 256 9.96 -8.00 2.68
CA ASN A 256 9.21 -8.74 3.68
C ASN A 256 7.72 -8.68 3.35
N ILE A 257 7.08 -9.84 3.22
CA ILE A 257 5.69 -9.99 2.81
C ILE A 257 4.90 -10.67 3.91
N TRP A 258 3.78 -10.05 4.31
CA TRP A 258 2.80 -10.65 5.20
C TRP A 258 1.65 -11.14 4.36
N HIS A 259 1.38 -12.44 4.35
CA HIS A 259 0.41 -13.05 3.44
C HIS A 259 -0.67 -13.79 4.23
N TRP A 260 -1.88 -13.25 4.23
CA TRP A 260 -3.07 -13.87 4.80
C TRP A 260 -3.81 -14.68 3.75
N ARG A 261 -4.36 -15.84 4.14
CA ARG A 261 -5.27 -16.64 3.30
C ARG A 261 -6.51 -17.07 4.07
N ALA A 262 -7.66 -17.02 3.40
CA ALA A 262 -8.95 -17.37 3.99
C ALA A 262 -9.06 -18.85 4.37
N ASP A 263 -8.46 -19.77 3.60
CA ASP A 263 -8.44 -21.20 3.91
C ASP A 263 -7.58 -21.55 5.13
N SER A 264 -6.51 -20.78 5.35
CA SER A 264 -5.63 -20.93 6.49
C SER A 264 -6.33 -20.48 7.77
N GLU A 265 -7.16 -19.43 7.69
CA GLU A 265 -8.06 -19.00 8.78
C GLU A 265 -9.04 -20.09 9.22
N GLN A 266 -9.65 -20.82 8.27
CA GLN A 266 -10.75 -21.75 8.57
C GLN A 266 -10.34 -23.09 9.17
N GLN A 267 -9.04 -23.40 9.32
CA GLN A 267 -8.54 -24.73 9.72
C GLN A 267 -9.29 -25.87 9.01
N LEU A 268 -8.94 -26.13 7.75
CA LEU A 268 -9.62 -27.12 6.91
C LEU A 268 -9.83 -28.47 7.63
N ALA A 269 -11.11 -28.86 7.73
CA ALA A 269 -11.51 -30.17 8.22
C ALA A 269 -10.93 -31.30 7.35
N LEU A 270 -10.82 -32.51 7.90
CA LEU A 270 -10.37 -33.66 7.12
C LEU A 270 -11.35 -33.94 5.97
N PRO A 271 -10.88 -34.43 4.79
CA PRO A 271 -11.76 -34.74 3.67
C PRO A 271 -12.92 -35.69 4.03
N THR A 272 -12.72 -36.60 4.99
CA THR A 272 -13.77 -37.50 5.50
C THR A 272 -14.87 -36.80 6.29
N GLU A 273 -14.57 -35.65 6.89
CA GLU A 273 -15.53 -34.81 7.61
C GLU A 273 -16.28 -33.90 6.63
N GLN A 274 -15.57 -33.32 5.66
CA GLN A 274 -16.15 -32.47 4.62
C GLN A 274 -17.04 -33.25 3.66
N TYR A 275 -16.66 -34.49 3.31
CA TYR A 275 -17.39 -35.36 2.39
C TYR A 275 -17.79 -36.68 3.07
N PRO A 276 -18.78 -36.66 3.98
CA PRO A 276 -19.13 -37.83 4.80
C PRO A 276 -19.67 -39.02 3.99
N ASN A 277 -20.13 -38.76 2.75
CA ASN A 277 -20.69 -39.77 1.85
C ASN A 277 -19.72 -40.12 0.70
N ALA A 278 -18.46 -39.66 0.74
CA ALA A 278 -17.49 -40.00 -0.30
C ALA A 278 -17.20 -41.51 -0.29
N VAL A 279 -17.17 -42.12 -1.48
CA VAL A 279 -16.71 -43.50 -1.63
C VAL A 279 -15.19 -43.50 -1.47
N VAL A 280 -14.72 -44.27 -0.50
CA VAL A 280 -13.31 -44.31 -0.12
C VAL A 280 -12.69 -45.60 -0.65
N ASP A 281 -11.94 -45.51 -1.75
CA ASP A 281 -11.18 -46.64 -2.30
C ASP A 281 -9.95 -46.98 -1.42
N LEU A 282 -9.38 -45.97 -0.77
CA LEU A 282 -8.30 -46.09 0.21
C LEU A 282 -8.58 -45.13 1.36
N TYR A 283 -8.66 -45.65 2.59
CA TYR A 283 -8.85 -44.80 3.77
C TYR A 283 -7.73 -43.77 3.85
N PRO A 284 -8.04 -42.46 3.82
CA PRO A 284 -7.03 -41.42 3.99
C PRO A 284 -6.43 -41.63 5.36
N ARG A 285 -5.18 -42.09 5.40
CA ARG A 285 -4.49 -42.21 6.67
C ARG A 285 -3.95 -40.84 7.05
N THR A 286 -3.91 -40.58 8.35
CA THR A 286 -3.44 -39.30 8.90
C THR A 286 -1.93 -39.23 9.08
N ASP A 287 -1.19 -40.26 8.67
CA ASP A 287 0.28 -40.22 8.66
C ASP A 287 0.78 -39.30 7.54
N ASP A 288 1.92 -38.66 7.81
CA ASP A 288 2.52 -37.65 6.95
C ASP A 288 2.75 -38.14 5.51
N LEU A 289 2.96 -39.44 5.29
CA LEU A 289 3.11 -40.04 3.96
C LEU A 289 1.91 -39.78 3.02
N PHE A 290 0.70 -39.62 3.55
CA PHE A 290 -0.51 -39.31 2.77
C PHE A 290 -0.78 -37.81 2.66
N PHE A 291 -0.14 -37.01 3.52
CA PHE A 291 -0.14 -35.55 3.47
C PHE A 291 1.22 -35.05 3.03
N THR A 292 1.62 -35.37 1.80
CA THR A 292 2.98 -35.12 1.28
C THR A 292 3.42 -33.67 1.38
N ALA A 293 2.49 -32.70 1.20
CA ALA A 293 2.78 -31.29 1.41
C ALA A 293 3.13 -30.98 2.89
N ARG A 294 2.41 -31.58 3.84
CA ARG A 294 2.71 -31.47 5.27
C ARG A 294 4.03 -32.15 5.62
N ALA A 295 4.28 -33.35 5.08
CA ALA A 295 5.53 -34.09 5.25
C ALA A 295 6.75 -33.31 4.71
N ALA A 296 6.56 -32.60 3.60
CA ALA A 296 7.55 -31.71 3.01
C ALA A 296 7.72 -30.39 3.80
N GLY A 297 6.97 -30.19 4.89
CA GLY A 297 7.01 -28.98 5.69
C GLY A 297 6.41 -27.76 5.00
N ASN A 298 5.49 -27.94 4.05
CA ASN A 298 4.83 -26.83 3.37
C ASN A 298 4.07 -25.97 4.40
N PRO A 299 4.41 -24.67 4.53
CA PRO A 299 3.85 -23.81 5.57
C PRO A 299 2.33 -23.63 5.46
N TYR A 300 1.78 -23.63 4.25
CA TYR A 300 0.33 -23.54 4.03
C TYR A 300 -0.37 -24.86 4.40
N ALA A 301 0.25 -26.00 4.10
CA ALA A 301 -0.30 -27.31 4.48
C ALA A 301 -0.22 -27.58 5.99
N LEU A 302 0.77 -27.00 6.67
CA LEU A 302 0.89 -27.06 8.12
C LEU A 302 -0.15 -26.20 8.84
N ASN A 303 -0.65 -25.16 8.17
CA ASN A 303 -1.68 -24.24 8.63
C ASN A 303 -1.54 -23.79 10.10
N THR A 304 -0.33 -23.38 10.49
CA THR A 304 -0.01 -23.00 11.87
C THR A 304 -0.48 -21.58 12.23
N SER A 305 -0.79 -20.76 11.22
CA SER A 305 -1.24 -19.37 11.36
C SER A 305 -2.01 -18.96 10.10
N PRO A 306 -3.08 -18.14 10.23
CA PRO A 306 -3.78 -17.56 9.08
C PRO A 306 -2.90 -16.66 8.21
N VAL A 307 -1.81 -16.12 8.80
CA VAL A 307 -0.86 -15.24 8.11
C VAL A 307 0.54 -15.86 8.10
N GLN A 308 1.18 -15.84 6.94
CA GLN A 308 2.58 -16.18 6.75
C GLN A 308 3.46 -14.93 6.75
N ASN A 309 4.59 -14.99 7.47
CA ASN A 309 5.67 -14.00 7.35
C ASN A 309 6.72 -14.52 6.36
N LEU A 310 6.86 -13.85 5.23
CA LEU A 310 7.64 -14.31 4.09
C LEU A 310 8.71 -13.30 3.71
N VAL A 311 9.74 -13.77 3.03
CA VAL A 311 10.80 -12.94 2.43
C VAL A 311 11.00 -13.33 0.97
N ALA A 312 11.34 -12.35 0.14
CA ALA A 312 11.64 -12.56 -1.27
C ALA A 312 12.71 -11.58 -1.77
N GLN A 313 13.51 -12.02 -2.74
CA GLN A 313 14.54 -11.22 -3.43
C GLN A 313 14.37 -11.25 -4.95
N ALA A 314 13.19 -11.64 -5.42
CA ALA A 314 12.69 -11.67 -6.81
C ALA A 314 11.52 -12.67 -6.88
N PHE A 315 10.80 -12.65 -7.99
CA PHE A 315 9.90 -13.75 -8.36
C PHE A 315 10.56 -15.13 -8.23
N GLY A 316 9.82 -16.09 -7.67
CA GLY A 316 10.27 -17.46 -7.49
C GLY A 316 11.20 -17.69 -6.30
N THR A 317 11.53 -16.66 -5.51
CA THR A 317 12.40 -16.77 -4.32
C THR A 317 11.64 -16.68 -3.00
N LEU A 318 10.30 -16.58 -3.05
CA LEU A 318 9.44 -16.44 -1.89
C LEU A 318 9.63 -17.62 -0.94
N THR A 319 10.03 -17.35 0.29
CA THR A 319 10.26 -18.36 1.33
C THR A 319 9.74 -17.85 2.67
N PRO A 320 9.33 -18.73 3.59
CA PRO A 320 9.08 -18.35 4.97
C PRO A 320 10.29 -17.65 5.60
N ALA A 321 10.03 -16.59 6.36
CA ALA A 321 11.02 -15.98 7.22
C ALA A 321 11.39 -16.93 8.37
N ALA A 322 12.57 -16.73 8.97
CA ALA A 322 12.99 -17.49 10.15
C ALA A 322 12.10 -17.22 11.37
N GLU A 323 11.47 -16.05 11.43
CA GLU A 323 10.58 -15.62 12.52
C GLU A 323 9.14 -15.47 12.04
N GLN A 324 8.18 -16.05 12.76
CA GLN A 324 6.75 -15.87 12.52
C GLN A 324 6.13 -15.00 13.62
N THR A 325 6.31 -13.69 13.51
CA THR A 325 5.81 -12.68 14.47
C THR A 325 4.54 -11.96 14.00
N VAL A 326 4.10 -12.25 12.78
CA VAL A 326 2.94 -11.62 12.16
C VAL A 326 1.69 -12.39 12.56
N ARG A 327 0.68 -11.66 13.01
CA ARG A 327 -0.65 -12.18 13.27
C ARG A 327 -1.63 -11.54 12.30
N GLY A 328 -2.73 -12.21 12.04
CA GLY A 328 -3.85 -11.57 11.37
C GLY A 328 -5.15 -12.34 11.54
N HIS A 329 -6.22 -11.68 11.14
CA HIS A 329 -7.57 -12.21 11.18
C HIS A 329 -8.39 -11.56 10.07
N GLY A 330 -9.14 -12.38 9.33
CA GLY A 330 -10.01 -11.94 8.23
C GLY A 330 -11.48 -12.24 8.51
N VAL A 331 -12.34 -11.29 8.16
CA VAL A 331 -13.80 -11.43 8.23
C VAL A 331 -14.41 -11.01 6.91
N HIS A 332 -15.27 -11.86 6.34
CA HIS A 332 -16.11 -11.50 5.20
C HIS A 332 -17.49 -11.10 5.71
N THR A 333 -17.96 -9.91 5.34
CA THR A 333 -19.29 -9.43 5.71
C THR A 333 -19.80 -8.45 4.68
N ALA A 334 -21.05 -8.63 4.25
CA ALA A 334 -21.74 -7.74 3.31
C ALA A 334 -21.00 -7.56 1.96
N GLY A 335 -20.46 -8.66 1.41
CA GLY A 335 -19.79 -8.66 0.10
C GLY A 335 -18.43 -7.95 0.13
N LYS A 336 -17.77 -7.95 1.28
CA LYS A 336 -16.45 -7.35 1.48
C LYS A 336 -15.64 -8.23 2.42
N TRP A 337 -14.36 -8.37 2.09
CA TRP A 337 -13.37 -8.86 3.05
C TRP A 337 -12.80 -7.71 3.87
N GLN A 338 -12.51 -7.99 5.13
CA GLN A 338 -11.81 -7.10 6.04
C GLN A 338 -10.74 -7.91 6.77
N VAL A 339 -9.47 -7.56 6.57
CA VAL A 339 -8.34 -8.31 7.12
C VAL A 339 -7.46 -7.38 7.94
N VAL A 340 -7.22 -7.72 9.20
CA VAL A 340 -6.30 -7.00 10.08
C VAL A 340 -5.02 -7.79 10.23
N PHE A 341 -3.89 -7.16 9.93
CA PHE A 341 -2.54 -7.64 10.22
C PHE A 341 -2.01 -6.92 11.44
N ALA A 342 -1.26 -7.62 12.29
CA ALA A 342 -0.56 -7.04 13.43
C ALA A 342 0.85 -7.61 13.58
N ARG A 343 1.82 -6.72 13.79
CA ARG A 343 3.21 -7.12 14.05
C ARG A 343 3.95 -6.10 14.92
N PRO A 344 4.75 -6.53 15.91
CA PRO A 344 5.69 -5.66 16.60
C PRO A 344 6.62 -4.90 15.63
N PHE A 345 7.02 -3.70 16.03
CA PHE A 345 7.93 -2.86 15.26
C PHE A 345 9.33 -3.46 15.11
N ALA A 346 9.81 -4.09 16.17
CA ALA A 346 11.14 -4.68 16.24
C ALA A 346 11.20 -6.01 15.50
N ALA A 347 12.30 -6.20 14.79
CA ALA A 347 12.70 -7.43 14.12
C ALA A 347 14.16 -7.69 14.43
N ALA A 348 14.56 -8.94 14.71
CA ALA A 348 15.98 -9.26 14.82
C ALA A 348 16.58 -9.65 13.46
N ASP A 349 15.79 -10.28 12.60
CA ASP A 349 16.17 -10.68 11.24
C ASP A 349 16.26 -9.46 10.29
N PRO A 350 17.43 -9.18 9.69
CA PRO A 350 17.64 -8.08 8.73
C PRO A 350 16.81 -8.19 7.43
N GLU A 351 16.31 -9.37 7.09
CA GLU A 351 15.43 -9.58 5.93
C GLU A 351 13.99 -9.14 6.23
N LEU A 352 13.68 -8.76 7.48
CA LEU A 352 12.37 -8.25 7.88
C LEU A 352 12.32 -6.73 7.90
N ALA A 353 11.12 -6.20 7.71
CA ALA A 353 10.88 -4.77 7.87
C ALA A 353 11.00 -4.36 9.34
N THR A 354 11.54 -3.17 9.58
CA THR A 354 11.58 -2.53 10.89
C THR A 354 10.78 -1.24 10.85
N PHE A 355 10.02 -0.98 11.92
CA PHE A 355 9.17 0.19 12.04
C PHE A 355 9.56 1.01 13.27
N GLY A 356 9.14 2.27 13.32
CA GLY A 356 9.34 3.11 14.49
C GLY A 356 8.54 4.40 14.41
N PRO A 357 8.14 5.00 15.54
CA PRO A 357 7.45 6.28 15.52
C PRO A 357 8.28 7.36 14.81
N GLY A 358 7.64 8.11 13.92
CA GLY A 358 8.28 9.15 13.12
C GLY A 358 9.02 8.65 11.87
N THR A 359 9.07 7.35 11.61
CA THR A 359 9.71 6.81 10.41
C THR A 359 8.75 6.72 9.23
N LYS A 360 9.34 6.60 8.03
CA LYS A 360 8.62 6.32 6.79
C LYS A 360 9.24 5.09 6.14
N THR A 361 8.40 4.30 5.50
CA THR A 361 8.81 3.16 4.68
C THR A 361 7.87 3.04 3.50
N ASP A 362 8.28 2.33 2.46
CA ASP A 362 7.39 2.00 1.35
C ASP A 362 6.56 0.77 1.71
N VAL A 363 5.32 0.74 1.20
CA VAL A 363 4.40 -0.39 1.35
C VAL A 363 3.64 -0.64 0.05
N ALA A 364 3.49 -1.91 -0.32
CA ALA A 364 2.65 -2.34 -1.42
C ALA A 364 1.65 -3.40 -0.94
N PHE A 365 0.59 -3.60 -1.71
CA PHE A 365 -0.52 -4.48 -1.35
C PHE A 365 -0.84 -5.41 -2.51
N ALA A 366 -1.30 -6.61 -2.17
CA ALA A 366 -1.88 -7.52 -3.15
C ALA A 366 -3.14 -8.20 -2.60
N VAL A 367 -4.07 -8.50 -3.49
CA VAL A 367 -5.33 -9.21 -3.20
C VAL A 367 -5.55 -10.27 -4.27
N TRP A 368 -6.10 -11.41 -3.85
CA TRP A 368 -6.51 -12.51 -4.70
C TRP A 368 -8.00 -12.80 -4.45
N ASP A 369 -8.79 -12.84 -5.52
CA ASP A 369 -10.18 -13.31 -5.55
C ASP A 369 -10.21 -14.78 -6.04
N GLY A 370 -10.53 -15.69 -5.12
CA GLY A 370 -10.55 -17.13 -5.37
C GLY A 370 -11.53 -17.53 -6.47
N SER A 371 -12.71 -16.91 -6.51
CA SER A 371 -13.73 -17.11 -7.55
C SER A 371 -13.31 -16.70 -8.96
N LYS A 372 -12.19 -15.96 -9.09
CA LYS A 372 -11.60 -15.53 -10.36
C LYS A 372 -10.36 -16.33 -10.74
N ASP A 373 -10.17 -17.48 -10.09
CA ASP A 373 -9.00 -18.33 -10.24
C ASP A 373 -7.67 -17.59 -9.95
N GLU A 374 -7.71 -16.57 -9.09
CA GLU A 374 -6.51 -15.82 -8.70
C GLU A 374 -5.70 -16.62 -7.65
N ARG A 375 -4.42 -16.82 -7.94
CA ARG A 375 -3.43 -17.48 -7.07
C ARG A 375 -2.03 -17.15 -7.54
N ASP A 376 -1.06 -17.20 -6.63
CA ASP A 376 0.35 -16.93 -6.90
C ASP A 376 0.56 -15.57 -7.62
N GLY A 377 1.14 -15.54 -8.82
CA GLY A 377 1.36 -14.31 -9.58
C GLY A 377 0.10 -13.69 -10.20
N MET A 378 -1.00 -14.44 -10.29
CA MET A 378 -2.28 -13.94 -10.81
C MET A 378 -3.04 -13.27 -9.67
N LYS A 379 -2.86 -11.95 -9.55
CA LYS A 379 -3.35 -11.16 -8.42
C LYS A 379 -3.56 -9.71 -8.80
N SER A 380 -4.33 -9.01 -7.98
CA SER A 380 -4.48 -7.56 -8.03
C SER A 380 -3.40 -6.92 -7.14
N VAL A 381 -2.48 -6.14 -7.70
CA VAL A 381 -1.30 -5.58 -7.01
C VAL A 381 -1.18 -4.06 -7.14
N SER A 382 -0.71 -3.39 -6.08
CA SER A 382 -0.42 -1.95 -6.07
C SER A 382 1.04 -1.65 -6.43
N GLN A 383 1.31 -0.40 -6.84
CA GLN A 383 2.66 0.15 -6.72
C GLN A 383 2.98 0.45 -5.25
N PHE A 384 4.25 0.75 -4.96
CA PHE A 384 4.64 1.26 -3.64
C PHE A 384 3.98 2.62 -3.37
N ILE A 385 3.43 2.74 -2.17
CA ILE A 385 3.00 3.99 -1.56
C ILE A 385 3.82 4.20 -0.27
N THR A 386 3.81 5.40 0.29
CA THR A 386 4.56 5.67 1.52
C THR A 386 3.70 5.38 2.74
N LEU A 387 4.16 4.49 3.62
CA LEU A 387 3.67 4.34 4.99
C LEU A 387 4.45 5.25 5.92
N SER A 388 3.76 6.18 6.58
CA SER A 388 4.32 7.03 7.63
C SER A 388 3.82 6.57 9.00
N ILE A 389 4.73 6.11 9.86
CA ILE A 389 4.42 5.79 11.24
C ILE A 389 4.41 7.10 12.03
N SER A 390 3.23 7.64 12.30
CA SER A 390 3.07 8.94 12.93
C SER A 390 3.33 8.85 14.44
N GLY A 391 4.12 9.75 14.99
CA GLY A 391 4.20 9.93 16.45
C GLY A 391 3.02 10.71 17.03
N ALA A 392 2.08 11.17 16.19
CA ALA A 392 0.88 11.85 16.65
C ALA A 392 -0.20 10.83 17.05
N PRO A 393 -1.01 11.15 18.08
CA PRO A 393 -2.15 10.33 18.45
C PRO A 393 -3.16 10.25 17.31
N LEU A 394 -3.90 9.16 17.25
CA LEU A 394 -5.05 9.03 16.38
C LEU A 394 -5.93 10.25 16.61
N PRO A 395 -6.29 10.98 15.55
CA PRO A 395 -7.22 12.08 15.68
C PRO A 395 -8.43 11.55 16.45
N GLY A 396 -8.68 12.12 17.62
CA GLY A 396 -9.90 11.83 18.34
C GLY A 396 -11.03 12.12 17.38
N GLY A 397 -12.00 11.21 17.28
CA GLY A 397 -13.33 11.51 16.72
C GLY A 397 -14.02 12.52 17.64
N GLY A 398 -13.39 13.67 17.86
CA GLY A 398 -13.96 14.80 18.55
C GLY A 398 -15.08 15.27 17.65
N ARG A 399 -16.30 15.15 18.18
CA ARG A 399 -17.43 15.99 17.78
C ARG A 399 -16.85 17.35 17.47
N LEU A 400 -17.01 17.79 16.21
CA LEU A 400 -16.78 19.14 15.72
C LEU A 400 -16.53 20.08 16.90
N GLU A 401 -15.28 20.46 17.17
CA GLU A 401 -14.88 21.15 18.40
C GLU A 401 -15.74 22.41 18.58
N TRP A 402 -16.90 22.24 19.23
CA TRP A 402 -17.96 23.25 19.30
C TRP A 402 -17.43 24.58 19.82
N PRO A 403 -16.47 24.64 20.76
CA PRO A 403 -15.87 25.90 21.16
C PRO A 403 -15.22 26.65 20.00
N TRP A 404 -14.40 26.00 19.17
CA TRP A 404 -13.71 26.65 18.05
C TRP A 404 -14.67 27.00 16.91
N VAL A 405 -15.67 26.16 16.65
CA VAL A 405 -16.69 26.43 15.64
C VAL A 405 -17.59 27.59 16.07
N VAL A 406 -18.03 27.62 17.33
CA VAL A 406 -18.82 28.72 17.88
C VAL A 406 -18.00 30.01 17.91
N THR A 407 -16.71 29.92 18.24
CA THR A 407 -15.80 31.08 18.21
C THR A 407 -15.63 31.60 16.78
N ALA A 408 -15.47 30.72 15.80
CA ALA A 408 -15.39 31.09 14.39
C ALA A 408 -16.70 31.72 13.88
N ILE A 409 -17.85 31.14 14.24
CA ILE A 409 -19.18 31.71 13.93
C ILE A 409 -19.36 33.07 14.59
N ALA A 410 -19.01 33.22 15.86
CA ALA A 410 -19.11 34.47 16.60
C ALA A 410 -18.20 35.57 16.02
N LEU A 411 -16.97 35.22 15.64
CA LEU A 411 -16.05 36.12 14.93
C LEU A 411 -16.61 36.54 13.57
N PHE A 412 -17.15 35.59 12.80
CA PHE A 412 -17.74 35.87 11.49
C PHE A 412 -18.96 36.78 11.60
N LEU A 413 -19.86 36.53 12.57
CA LEU A 413 -21.01 37.38 12.85
C LEU A 413 -20.59 38.77 13.34
N GLY A 414 -19.61 38.85 14.25
CA GLY A 414 -19.07 40.11 14.74
C GLY A 414 -18.47 40.98 13.63
N LEU A 415 -17.65 40.38 12.76
CA LEU A 415 -17.08 41.05 11.59
C LEU A 415 -18.17 41.48 10.59
N SER A 416 -19.22 40.67 10.42
CA SER A 416 -20.35 41.01 9.55
C SER A 416 -21.15 42.21 10.06
N VAL A 417 -21.38 42.29 11.39
CA VAL A 417 -22.05 43.44 12.03
C VAL A 417 -21.22 44.70 11.89
N ILE A 418 -19.90 44.62 12.12
CA ILE A 418 -18.98 45.75 11.92
C ILE A 418 -19.01 46.21 10.46
N GLY A 419 -18.96 45.28 9.50
CA GLY A 419 -19.06 45.58 8.07
C GLY A 419 -20.37 46.30 7.70
N LEU A 420 -21.50 45.83 8.23
CA LEU A 420 -22.80 46.47 8.03
C LEU A 420 -22.88 47.86 8.69
N ALA A 421 -22.33 48.02 9.89
CA ALA A 421 -22.30 49.31 10.59
C ALA A 421 -21.45 50.34 9.85
N LEU A 422 -20.26 49.94 9.36
CA LEU A 422 -19.40 50.80 8.54
C LEU A 422 -20.05 51.13 7.19
N GLY A 423 -20.70 50.16 6.56
CA GLY A 423 -21.47 50.37 5.33
C GLY A 423 -22.63 51.35 5.52
N TRP A 424 -23.37 51.22 6.63
CA TRP A 424 -24.47 52.12 6.98
C TRP A 424 -23.99 53.52 7.35
N TYR A 425 -22.89 53.64 8.09
CA TYR A 425 -22.25 54.91 8.42
C TYR A 425 -21.81 55.65 7.15
N GLY A 426 -21.08 54.96 6.26
CA GLY A 426 -20.66 55.52 4.97
C GLY A 426 -21.85 55.90 4.07
N TYR A 427 -22.95 55.14 4.12
CA TYR A 427 -24.19 55.47 3.41
C TYR A 427 -24.86 56.73 3.96
N ARG A 428 -24.86 56.91 5.29
CA ARG A 428 -25.44 58.09 5.96
C ARG A 428 -24.65 59.36 5.66
N ASP A 429 -23.32 59.30 5.72
CA ASP A 429 -22.46 60.44 5.36
C ASP A 429 -22.63 60.84 3.88
N ALA A 430 -22.72 59.85 2.98
CA ALA A 430 -22.96 60.11 1.56
C ALA A 430 -24.34 60.72 1.26
N ARG A 431 -25.33 60.58 2.17
CA ARG A 431 -26.63 61.26 2.08
C ARG A 431 -26.63 62.66 2.69
N ARG A 432 -25.78 62.94 3.69
CA ARG A 432 -25.65 64.28 4.30
C ARG A 432 -24.80 65.24 3.46
N ALA A 433 -23.93 64.70 2.61
CA ALA A 433 -23.11 65.47 1.68
C ALA A 433 -23.81 65.80 0.34
N ARG A 434 -25.09 65.44 0.19
CA ARG A 434 -25.98 65.89 -0.89
C ARG A 434 -27.04 66.79 -0.31
#